data_AF-A0A1E4GAX8-F1
#
_entry.id   AF-A0A1E4GAX8-F1
#
_cell.length_a   1.000
_cell.length_b   1.000
_cell.length_c   1.000
_cell.angle_alpha   90.00
_cell.angle_beta   90.00
_cell.angle_gamma   90.00
#
_symmetry.space_group_name_H-M   'P 1'
#
loop_
_entity.id
_entity.type
_entity.pdbx_description
1 polymer ?
#
loop_
_entity_poly.entity_id
_entity_poly.type
_entity_poly.pdbx_seq_one_letter_code
_entity_poly.pdbx_strand_id
1 'polypeptide(L)'
;MGYLRDPATLPRLPNLYPDQFWFVVRASGYEANLRAWVATMNDPESPEYDPVGWAAASAKLEYAGYFERDHPLVEAARVALGMSATELDDLWLYAAG
;
A
#
# COMPACT_ATOMS: atom_id res chain seq x y z
N MET A 1 11.64 34.73 -11.85
CA MET A 1 11.92 33.92 -10.64
C MET A 1 10.85 32.85 -10.55
N GLY A 2 11.14 31.63 -10.98
CA GLY A 2 10.20 30.51 -10.91
C GLY A 2 10.10 30.04 -9.46
N TYR A 3 8.89 29.98 -8.93
CA TYR A 3 8.64 29.35 -7.64
C TYR A 3 9.02 27.87 -7.74
N LEU A 4 10.14 27.50 -7.14
CA LEU A 4 10.41 26.11 -6.79
C LEU A 4 9.29 25.71 -5.82
N ARG A 5 8.34 24.90 -6.29
CA ARG A 5 7.40 24.23 -5.39
C ARG A 5 8.24 23.39 -4.43
N ASP A 6 8.15 23.71 -3.14
CA ASP A 6 8.72 22.89 -2.09
C ASP A 6 8.10 21.47 -2.20
N PRO A 7 8.89 20.39 -2.38
CA PRO A 7 8.35 19.05 -2.54
C PRO A 7 7.53 18.59 -1.32
N ALA A 8 7.66 19.28 -0.18
CA ALA A 8 6.89 19.02 1.04
C ALA A 8 5.45 19.58 1.04
N THR A 9 4.98 20.20 -0.07
CA THR A 9 3.65 20.85 -0.14
C THR A 9 2.65 20.17 -1.07
N LEU A 10 2.89 18.92 -1.47
CA LEU A 10 1.81 18.10 -2.01
C LEU A 10 0.86 17.72 -0.84
N PRO A 11 -0.46 17.88 -0.97
CA PRO A 11 -1.38 17.46 0.08
C PRO A 11 -1.20 15.96 0.32
N ARG A 12 -0.69 15.61 1.50
CA ARG A 12 -0.56 14.22 1.94
C ARG A 12 -1.95 13.62 2.03
N LEU A 13 -2.18 12.50 1.34
CA LEU A 13 -3.44 11.77 1.45
C LEU A 13 -3.65 11.30 2.90
N PRO A 14 -4.91 11.27 3.38
CA PRO A 14 -5.22 10.94 4.77
C PRO A 14 -4.74 9.54 5.13
N ASN A 15 -4.43 9.30 6.41
CA ASN A 15 -4.15 7.94 6.87
C ASN A 15 -5.45 7.14 6.92
N LEU A 16 -5.41 5.87 6.52
CA LEU A 16 -6.54 4.95 6.65
C LEU A 16 -6.40 4.12 7.91
N TYR A 17 -7.49 3.96 8.66
CA TYR A 17 -7.59 2.93 9.68
C TYR A 17 -7.66 1.54 9.03
N PRO A 18 -7.40 0.44 9.78
CA PRO A 18 -7.36 -0.90 9.21
C PRO A 18 -8.62 -1.30 8.45
N ASP A 19 -9.80 -0.94 8.94
CA ASP A 19 -11.08 -1.18 8.27
C ASP A 19 -11.20 -0.44 6.93
N GLN A 20 -10.79 0.84 6.89
CA GLN A 20 -10.78 1.64 5.66
C GLN A 20 -9.77 1.11 4.64
N PHE A 21 -8.58 0.70 5.09
CA PHE A 21 -7.57 0.08 4.21
C PHE A 21 -8.08 -1.24 3.62
N TRP A 22 -8.63 -2.12 4.46
CA TRP A 22 -9.20 -3.38 3.98
C TRP A 22 -10.44 -3.19 3.12
N PHE A 23 -11.21 -2.11 3.33
CA PHE A 23 -12.26 -1.68 2.40
C PHE A 23 -11.67 -1.40 1.01
N VAL A 24 -10.62 -0.57 0.89
CA VAL A 24 -9.96 -0.26 -0.40
C VAL A 24 -9.54 -1.54 -1.12
N VAL A 25 -8.81 -2.41 -0.42
CA VAL A 25 -8.26 -3.65 -0.98
C VAL A 25 -9.37 -4.61 -1.46
N ARG A 26 -10.52 -4.63 -0.77
CA ARG A 26 -11.67 -5.45 -1.15
C ARG A 26 -12.47 -4.83 -2.29
N ALA A 27 -12.70 -3.52 -2.23
CA ALA A 27 -13.40 -2.77 -3.28
C ALA A 27 -12.65 -2.83 -4.61
N SER A 28 -11.32 -2.88 -4.57
CA SER A 28 -10.46 -3.05 -5.75
C SER A 28 -10.38 -4.50 -6.26
N GLY A 29 -10.89 -5.48 -5.51
CA GLY A 29 -10.79 -6.90 -5.86
C GLY A 29 -9.39 -7.51 -5.72
N TYR A 30 -8.44 -6.83 -5.07
CA TYR A 30 -7.04 -7.26 -4.99
C TYR A 30 -6.67 -7.99 -3.69
N GLU A 31 -7.63 -8.30 -2.80
CA GLU A 31 -7.32 -8.97 -1.53
C GLU A 31 -6.53 -10.27 -1.71
N ALA A 32 -6.97 -11.14 -2.63
CA ALA A 32 -6.30 -12.41 -2.89
C ALA A 32 -4.88 -12.18 -3.44
N ASN A 33 -4.72 -11.25 -4.38
CA ASN A 33 -3.44 -10.90 -4.98
C ASN A 33 -2.47 -10.31 -3.95
N LEU A 34 -2.96 -9.43 -3.06
CA LEU A 34 -2.13 -8.82 -2.01
C LEU A 34 -1.60 -9.89 -1.06
N ARG A 35 -2.47 -10.82 -0.63
CA ARG A 35 -2.07 -11.94 0.23
C ARG A 35 -1.10 -12.88 -0.48
N ALA A 36 -1.32 -13.17 -1.76
CA ALA A 36 -0.45 -14.03 -2.56
C ALA A 36 0.95 -13.41 -2.71
N TRP A 37 1.03 -12.12 -3.04
CA TRP A 37 2.30 -11.39 -3.13
C TRP A 37 3.04 -11.33 -1.79
N VAL A 38 2.34 -11.09 -0.67
CA VAL A 38 3.02 -11.17 0.64
C VAL A 38 3.54 -12.58 0.90
N ALA A 39 2.83 -13.62 0.48
CA ALA A 39 3.31 -15.00 0.63
C ALA A 39 4.55 -15.30 -0.23
N THR A 40 4.67 -14.76 -1.45
CA THR A 40 5.85 -14.97 -2.31
C THR A 40 7.14 -14.40 -1.71
N MET A 41 7.05 -13.38 -0.84
CA MET A 41 8.20 -12.84 -0.13
C MET A 41 8.83 -13.83 0.87
N ASN A 42 8.06 -14.80 1.37
CA ASN A 42 8.54 -15.80 2.34
C ASN A 42 8.79 -17.17 1.72
N ASP A 43 8.75 -17.27 0.39
CA ASP A 43 9.03 -18.50 -0.33
C ASP A 43 10.47 -18.51 -0.83
N PRO A 44 11.36 -19.39 -0.33
CA PRO A 44 12.76 -19.47 -0.75
C PRO A 44 12.97 -19.76 -2.24
N GLU A 45 11.97 -20.31 -2.93
CA GLU A 45 12.03 -20.61 -4.37
C GLU A 45 11.53 -19.44 -5.24
N SER A 46 10.94 -18.41 -4.62
CA SER A 46 10.39 -17.24 -5.30
C SER A 46 11.50 -16.26 -5.72
N PRO A 47 11.42 -15.66 -6.91
CA PRO A 47 12.30 -14.55 -7.30
C PRO A 47 12.08 -13.28 -6.45
N GLU A 48 10.97 -13.22 -5.70
CA GLU A 48 10.62 -12.13 -4.79
C GLU A 48 10.99 -12.45 -3.32
N TYR A 49 11.76 -13.52 -3.08
CA TYR A 49 12.14 -13.94 -1.73
C TYR A 49 12.87 -12.83 -0.96
N ASP A 50 12.17 -12.28 0.04
CA ASP A 50 12.65 -11.27 0.97
C ASP A 50 12.00 -11.54 2.34
N PRO A 51 12.61 -12.39 3.19
CA PRO A 51 12.04 -12.73 4.48
C PRO A 51 11.94 -11.54 5.44
N VAL A 52 12.75 -10.49 5.23
CA VAL A 52 12.68 -9.25 6.03
C VAL A 52 11.53 -8.38 5.56
N GLY A 53 11.37 -8.22 4.25
CA GLY A 53 10.22 -7.56 3.63
C GLY A 53 8.90 -8.23 3.99
N TRP A 54 8.87 -9.57 3.98
CA TRP A 54 7.74 -10.35 4.45
C TRP A 54 7.37 -10.03 5.89
N ALA A 55 8.35 -10.04 6.81
CA ALA A 55 8.12 -9.76 8.22
C ALA A 55 7.56 -8.34 8.44
N ALA A 56 8.03 -7.35 7.67
CA ALA A 56 7.52 -5.99 7.71
C ALA A 56 6.10 -5.88 7.14
N ALA A 57 5.84 -6.53 5.99
CA ALA A 57 4.54 -6.53 5.32
C ALA A 57 3.48 -7.23 6.16
N SER A 58 3.77 -8.43 6.70
CA SER A 58 2.86 -9.19 7.55
C SER A 58 2.53 -8.44 8.83
N ALA A 59 3.55 -7.92 9.54
CA ALA A 59 3.34 -7.14 10.75
C ALA A 59 2.48 -5.88 10.50
N LYS A 60 2.69 -5.19 9.37
CA LYS A 60 1.87 -4.02 9.02
C LYS A 60 0.42 -4.42 8.72
N LEU A 61 0.20 -5.50 7.97
CA LEU A 61 -1.15 -5.97 7.66
C LEU A 61 -1.92 -6.47 8.89
N GLU A 62 -1.23 -7.07 9.86
CA GLU A 62 -1.83 -7.66 11.05
C GLU A 62 -2.02 -6.66 12.21
N TYR A 63 -1.06 -5.75 12.40
CA TYR A 63 -0.96 -4.96 13.63
C TYR A 63 -0.92 -3.44 13.44
N ALA A 64 -0.96 -2.92 12.20
CA ALA A 64 -0.94 -1.47 12.02
C ALA A 64 -2.18 -0.81 12.62
N GLY A 65 -1.97 0.28 13.37
CA GLY A 65 -3.06 1.16 13.80
C GLY A 65 -3.57 2.09 12.68
N TYR A 66 -2.75 2.31 11.65
CA TYR A 66 -3.11 3.07 10.45
C TYR A 66 -2.17 2.75 9.29
N PHE A 67 -2.62 3.05 8.08
CA PHE A 67 -1.89 2.94 6.83
C PHE A 67 -1.68 4.33 6.24
N GLU A 68 -0.46 4.62 5.80
CA GLU A 68 -0.10 5.88 5.16
C GLU A 68 0.02 5.62 3.66
N ARG A 69 -0.58 6.48 2.83
CA ARG A 69 -0.56 6.30 1.38
C ARG A 69 0.84 6.25 0.78
N ASP A 70 1.74 7.06 1.32
CA ASP A 70 3.12 7.19 0.85
C ASP A 70 4.07 6.18 1.50
N HIS A 71 3.53 5.23 2.28
CA HIS A 71 4.36 4.22 2.92
C HIS A 71 4.99 3.30 1.85
N PRO A 72 6.30 2.98 1.93
CA PRO A 72 6.98 2.15 0.93
C PRO A 72 6.29 0.82 0.64
N LEU A 73 5.76 0.15 1.67
CA LEU A 73 4.99 -1.10 1.51
C LEU A 73 3.66 -0.94 0.75
N VAL A 74 2.98 0.22 0.88
CA VAL A 74 1.74 0.50 0.13
C VAL A 74 2.08 0.71 -1.34
N GLU A 75 3.17 1.43 -1.63
CA GLU A 75 3.64 1.65 -2.99
C GLU A 75 4.16 0.36 -3.64
N ALA A 76 4.91 -0.46 -2.89
CA ALA A 76 5.35 -1.77 -3.35
C ALA A 76 4.17 -2.70 -3.67
N ALA A 77 3.15 -2.71 -2.81
CA ALA A 77 1.92 -3.46 -3.05
C ALA A 77 1.21 -2.97 -4.32
N ARG A 78 1.09 -1.64 -4.52
CA ARG A 78 0.49 -1.07 -5.73
C ARG A 78 1.17 -1.58 -6.99
N VAL A 79 2.52 -1.54 -7.02
CA VAL A 79 3.32 -2.02 -8.15
C VAL A 79 3.10 -3.52 -8.39
N ALA A 80 3.16 -4.34 -7.33
CA ALA A 80 2.98 -5.78 -7.43
C ALA A 80 1.58 -6.17 -7.90
N LEU A 81 0.56 -5.39 -7.53
CA LEU A 81 -0.83 -5.60 -7.94
C LEU A 81 -1.14 -5.06 -9.34
N GLY A 82 -0.21 -4.34 -9.97
CA GLY A 82 -0.43 -3.70 -11.26
C GLY A 82 -1.44 -2.56 -11.22
N MET A 83 -1.73 -2.01 -10.04
CA MET A 83 -2.69 -0.92 -9.85
C MET A 83 -2.06 0.41 -10.28
N SER A 84 -2.82 1.29 -10.93
CA SER A 84 -2.31 2.64 -11.24
C SER A 84 -2.24 3.50 -9.97
N ALA A 85 -1.34 4.50 -9.94
CA ALA A 85 -1.26 5.42 -8.81
C ALA A 85 -2.57 6.21 -8.62
N THR A 86 -3.18 6.65 -9.72
CA THR A 86 -4.47 7.36 -9.70
C THR A 86 -5.60 6.50 -9.15
N GLU A 87 -5.70 5.24 -9.59
CA GLU A 87 -6.70 4.30 -9.07
C GLU A 87 -6.55 4.08 -7.57
N LEU A 88 -5.31 3.92 -7.08
CA LEU A 88 -5.06 3.78 -5.65
C LEU A 88 -5.48 5.06 -4.91
N ASP A 89 -5.10 6.23 -5.40
CA ASP A 89 -5.40 7.52 -4.78
C ASP A 89 -6.91 7.79 -4.70
N ASP A 90 -7.66 7.46 -5.76
CA ASP A 90 -9.11 7.63 -5.82
C ASP A 90 -9.82 6.73 -4.79
N LEU A 91 -9.43 5.46 -4.71
CA LEU A 91 -9.97 4.53 -3.70
C LEU A 91 -9.57 4.96 -2.28
N TRP A 92 -8.36 5.47 -2.11
CA TRP A 92 -7.85 5.95 -0.83
C TRP A 92 -8.66 7.14 -0.32
N LEU A 93 -8.93 8.12 -1.18
CA LEU A 93 -9.78 9.26 -0.87
C LEU A 93 -11.22 8.83 -0.57
N TYR A 94 -11.75 7.88 -1.33
CA TYR A 94 -13.09 7.36 -1.10
C TYR A 94 -13.23 6.70 0.27
N ALA A 95 -12.25 5.91 0.70
CA ALA A 95 -12.30 5.22 1.99
C ALA A 95 -12.07 6.15 3.19
N ALA A 96 -11.44 7.30 2.98
CA ALA A 96 -11.17 8.28 4.02
C ALA A 96 -12.35 9.24 4.30
N GLY A 97 -13.33 9.33 3.39
CA GLY A 97 -14.53 10.15 3.51
C GLY A 97 -15.63 9.50 4.33
#